data_AF-A0A7W8IR98-F1
#
_entry.id   AF-A0A7W8IR98-F1
#
_cell.length_a   1.000
_cell.length_b   1.000
_cell.length_c   1.000
_cell.angle_alpha   90.00
_cell.angle_beta   90.00
_cell.angle_gamma   90.00
#
_symmetry.space_group_name_H-M   'P 1'
#
loop_
_entity.id
_entity.type
_entity.pdbx_description
1 polymer ?
#
loop_
_entity_poly.entity_id
_entity_poly.type
_entity_poly.pdbx_seq_one_letter_code
_entity_poly.pdbx_strand_id
1 'polypeptide(L)'
;MRYHDFSSVEKQRDFLTAEEFPEGPYGSPNRKGGPVQNKSTPWKGGQRYYSAFNYEDKAFHQNIPRQDPGAHPPHDDPNEREQ
;
A
#
# COMPACT_ATOMS: atom_id res chain seq x y z
N MET A 1 -3.02 -8.59 -24.00
CA MET A 1 -2.24 -8.77 -22.75
C MET A 1 -2.05 -7.42 -22.10
N ARG A 2 -2.35 -7.27 -20.80
CA ARG A 2 -1.74 -6.19 -20.01
C ARG A 2 -0.27 -6.50 -19.81
N TYR A 3 0.56 -5.47 -19.82
CA TYR A 3 1.97 -5.60 -19.44
C TYR A 3 2.07 -5.69 -17.91
N HIS A 4 2.88 -6.64 -17.44
CA HIS A 4 3.25 -6.78 -16.03
C HIS A 4 4.77 -6.82 -15.96
N ASP A 5 5.32 -6.13 -14.97
CA ASP A 5 6.76 -6.14 -14.69
C ASP A 5 7.10 -7.26 -13.69
N PHE A 6 8.35 -7.36 -13.27
CA PHE A 6 8.75 -8.23 -12.18
C PHE A 6 8.05 -7.80 -10.87
N SER A 7 7.61 -8.77 -10.08
CA SER A 7 6.87 -8.53 -8.83
C SER A 7 7.60 -7.62 -7.86
N SER A 8 8.92 -7.69 -7.79
CA SER A 8 9.75 -6.81 -6.97
C SER A 8 9.70 -5.35 -7.43
N VAL A 9 9.68 -5.11 -8.74
CA VAL A 9 9.61 -3.76 -9.34
C VAL A 9 8.23 -3.15 -9.07
N GLU A 10 7.17 -3.92 -9.28
CA GLU A 10 5.80 -3.49 -8.99
C GLU A 10 5.62 -3.20 -7.50
N LYS A 11 6.11 -4.08 -6.61
CA LYS A 11 6.09 -3.86 -5.15
C LYS A 11 6.84 -2.60 -4.75
N GLN A 12 8.04 -2.36 -5.27
CA GLN A 12 8.80 -1.14 -4.95
C GLN A 12 8.11 0.14 -5.45
N ARG A 13 7.38 0.07 -6.56
CA ARG A 13 6.64 1.19 -7.13
C ARG A 13 5.37 1.52 -6.34
N ASP A 14 4.66 0.47 -5.92
CA ASP A 14 3.30 0.57 -5.41
C ASP A 14 3.25 0.58 -3.87
N PHE A 15 4.15 -0.11 -3.19
CA PHE A 15 4.23 -0.06 -1.73
C PHE A 15 5.14 1.07 -1.25
N LEU A 16 4.53 2.05 -0.61
CA LEU A 16 5.20 3.22 -0.06
C LEU A 16 5.65 2.93 1.37
N THR A 17 6.85 3.41 1.71
CA THR A 17 7.30 3.50 3.09
C THR A 17 6.45 4.54 3.82
N ALA A 18 5.89 4.16 4.97
CA ALA A 18 5.22 5.11 5.85
C ALA A 18 6.29 5.90 6.63
N GLU A 19 6.31 7.22 6.45
CA GLU A 19 7.13 8.11 7.28
C GLU A 19 6.38 8.45 8.57
N GLU A 20 7.04 8.25 9.71
CA GLU A 20 6.44 8.55 11.03
C GLU A 20 6.30 10.06 11.27
N PHE A 21 7.26 10.84 10.75
CA PHE A 21 7.30 12.30 10.87
C PHE A 21 7.50 12.96 9.49
N PRO A 22 6.45 13.07 8.66
CA PRO A 22 6.53 13.67 7.32
C PRO A 22 6.92 15.17 7.32
N GLU A 23 6.82 15.85 8.46
CA GLU A 23 7.32 17.20 8.73
C GLU A 23 8.74 17.25 9.32
N GLY A 24 9.31 16.08 9.63
CA GLY A 24 10.61 15.92 10.27
C GLY A 24 10.56 15.87 11.81
N PRO A 25 11.72 15.73 12.47
CA PRO A 25 11.79 15.58 13.92
C PRO A 25 11.27 16.81 14.66
N TYR A 26 10.96 16.64 15.96
CA TYR A 26 10.54 17.76 16.81
C TYR A 26 11.52 18.94 16.73
N GLY A 27 10.99 20.13 16.46
CA GLY A 27 11.80 21.35 16.26
C GLY A 27 12.35 21.55 14.85
N SER A 28 12.06 20.65 13.90
CA SER A 28 12.42 20.78 12.49
C SER A 28 11.89 22.10 11.90
N PRO A 29 12.72 22.86 11.15
CA PRO A 29 12.26 24.05 10.42
C PRO A 29 11.46 23.66 9.16
N ASN A 30 11.45 22.38 8.78
CA ASN A 30 10.81 21.92 7.55
C ASN A 30 9.29 22.15 7.61
N ARG A 31 8.73 22.77 6.57
CA ARG A 31 7.29 23.08 6.43
C ARG A 31 6.62 23.72 7.66
N LYS A 32 7.35 24.46 8.50
CA LYS A 32 6.81 25.05 9.74
C LYS A 32 5.50 25.84 9.58
N GLY A 33 5.30 26.50 8.44
CA GLY A 33 4.09 27.28 8.14
C GLY A 33 3.10 26.63 7.16
N GLY A 34 3.33 25.39 6.73
CA GLY A 34 2.51 24.72 5.72
C GLY A 34 1.81 23.47 6.28
N PRO A 35 0.72 23.02 5.65
CA PRO A 35 0.09 21.76 6.02
C PRO A 35 1.03 20.58 5.77
N VAL A 36 0.99 19.60 6.67
CA VAL A 36 1.70 18.33 6.50
C VAL A 36 1.20 17.64 5.24
N GLN A 37 2.14 17.17 4.41
CA GLN A 37 1.83 16.42 3.19
C GLN A 37 2.45 15.04 3.30
N ASN A 38 1.64 14.02 3.06
CA ASN A 38 2.06 12.64 3.19
C ASN A 38 2.99 12.17 2.05
N LYS A 39 3.02 12.90 0.92
CA LYS A 39 3.85 12.56 -0.25
C LYS A 39 4.30 13.81 -0.99
N SER A 40 5.54 13.80 -1.48
CA SER A 40 6.13 14.87 -2.30
C SER A 40 5.82 14.72 -3.79
N THR A 41 5.42 13.52 -4.23
CA THR A 41 5.04 13.22 -5.61
C THR A 41 3.55 12.89 -5.71
N PRO A 42 2.91 13.09 -6.89
CA PRO A 42 1.52 12.70 -7.10
C PRO A 42 1.28 11.23 -6.78
N TRP A 43 0.07 10.92 -6.32
CA TRP A 43 -0.40 9.54 -6.18
C TRP A 43 -0.52 8.88 -7.55
N LYS A 44 -0.09 7.62 -7.62
CA LYS A 44 -0.31 6.75 -8.79
C LYS A 44 -1.30 5.65 -8.40
N GLY A 45 -2.02 5.10 -9.37
CA GLY A 45 -2.91 3.96 -9.13
C GLY A 45 -2.15 2.77 -8.53
N GLY A 46 -2.79 2.03 -7.63
CA GLY A 46 -2.19 0.89 -6.94
C GLY A 46 -1.32 1.24 -5.72
N GLN A 47 -0.94 2.51 -5.53
CA GLN A 47 -0.06 2.89 -4.43
C GLN A 47 -0.73 2.75 -3.05
N ARG A 48 -0.04 2.10 -2.11
CA ARG A 48 -0.50 1.86 -0.73
C ARG A 48 0.67 1.80 0.26
N TYR A 49 0.40 2.04 1.54
CA TYR A 49 1.38 1.79 2.60
C TYR A 49 1.36 0.32 3.04
N TYR A 50 2.44 -0.16 3.62
CA TYR A 50 2.44 -1.41 4.36
C TYR A 50 1.52 -1.31 5.57
N SER A 51 0.64 -2.31 5.74
CA SER A 51 -0.25 -2.42 6.89
C SER A 51 0.06 -3.70 7.63
N ALA A 52 0.20 -3.59 8.96
CA ALA A 52 0.39 -4.74 9.84
C ALA A 52 -0.87 -5.62 9.99
N PHE A 53 -2.00 -5.17 9.45
CA PHE A 53 -3.31 -5.83 9.59
C PHE A 53 -3.76 -6.51 8.28
N ASN A 54 -2.84 -6.79 7.37
CA ASN A 54 -3.12 -7.45 6.10
C ASN A 54 -2.41 -8.80 6.02
N TYR A 55 -2.79 -9.63 5.05
CA TYR A 55 -2.09 -10.89 4.78
C TYR A 55 -0.63 -10.63 4.42
N GLU A 56 0.29 -11.40 5.03
CA GLU A 56 1.72 -11.36 4.74
C GLU A 56 2.00 -11.77 3.29
N ASP A 57 1.40 -12.88 2.85
CA ASP A 57 1.45 -13.37 1.47
C ASP A 57 0.07 -13.25 0.81
N LYS A 58 -0.19 -12.10 0.17
CA LYS A 58 -1.45 -11.85 -0.53
C LYS A 58 -1.68 -12.77 -1.73
N ALA A 59 -0.61 -13.17 -2.41
CA ALA A 59 -0.71 -14.05 -3.57
C ALA A 59 -1.22 -15.44 -3.16
N PHE A 60 -0.76 -15.96 -2.02
CA PHE A 60 -1.27 -17.20 -1.45
C PHE A 60 -2.74 -17.10 -1.03
N HIS A 61 -3.16 -15.96 -0.49
CA HIS A 61 -4.52 -15.77 0.01
C HIS A 61 -5.53 -15.39 -1.09
N GLN A 62 -5.08 -15.16 -2.32
CA GLN A 62 -5.95 -14.71 -3.40
C GLN A 62 -6.99 -15.77 -3.77
N ASN A 63 -8.26 -15.35 -3.89
CA ASN A 63 -9.39 -16.23 -4.20
C ASN A 63 -9.70 -17.25 -3.09
N ILE A 64 -9.17 -17.05 -1.88
CA ILE A 64 -9.49 -17.88 -0.71
C ILE A 64 -10.48 -17.11 0.17
N PRO A 65 -11.78 -17.49 0.17
CA PRO A 65 -12.77 -16.80 0.99
C PRO A 65 -12.56 -17.10 2.48
N ARG A 66 -12.82 -16.10 3.32
CA ARG A 66 -12.91 -16.28 4.77
C ARG A 66 -14.09 -17.20 5.09
N GLN A 67 -13.87 -18.17 5.98
CA GLN A 67 -14.86 -19.21 6.29
C GLN A 67 -15.78 -18.85 7.48
N ASP A 68 -15.51 -17.74 8.16
CA ASP A 68 -16.27 -17.31 9.33
C ASP A 68 -17.60 -16.63 8.91
N PRO A 69 -18.76 -17.03 9.46
CA PRO A 69 -20.04 -16.43 9.14
C PRO A 69 -20.07 -14.93 9.44
N GLY A 70 -20.33 -14.11 8.42
CA GLY A 70 -20.35 -12.64 8.55
C GLY A 70 -18.98 -11.97 8.42
N ALA A 71 -17.93 -12.73 8.10
CA ALA A 71 -16.63 -12.15 7.80
C ALA A 71 -16.71 -11.15 6.63
N HIS A 72 -15.97 -10.05 6.76
CA HIS A 72 -15.77 -9.13 5.65
C HIS A 72 -15.11 -9.84 4.45
N PRO A 73 -15.37 -9.42 3.20
CA PRO A 73 -14.62 -9.90 2.04
C PRO A 73 -13.11 -9.61 2.18
N PRO A 74 -12.22 -10.44 1.59
CA PRO A 74 -10.78 -10.19 1.59
C PRO A 74 -10.36 -9.00 0.71
N HIS A 75 -11.26 -8.47 -0.12
CA HIS A 75 -11.03 -7.38 -1.07
C HIS A 75 -10.01 -7.68 -2.18
N ASP A 76 -9.89 -8.95 -2.57
CA ASP A 76 -9.09 -9.36 -3.73
C ASP A 76 -9.76 -8.92 -5.04
N ASP A 77 -8.98 -8.42 -6.00
CA ASP A 77 -9.49 -8.17 -7.36
C ASP A 77 -9.49 -9.49 -8.14
N PRO A 78 -10.64 -9.96 -8.67
CA PRO A 78 -10.69 -11.20 -9.46
C PRO A 78 -10.02 -11.07 -10.84
N ASN A 79 -9.76 -9.85 -11.30
CA ASN A 79 -9.16 -9.57 -12.62
C ASN A 79 -7.66 -9.26 -12.56
N GLU A 80 -7.10 -9.08 -11.36
CA GLU A 80 -5.68 -8.81 -11.16
C GLU A 80 -5.07 -9.88 -10.27
N ARG A 81 -3.91 -10.41 -10.64
CA ARG A 81 -3.19 -11.37 -9.80
C ARG A 81 -2.36 -10.58 -8.79
N GLU A 82 -2.57 -10.81 -7.50
CA GLU A 82 -1.70 -10.22 -6.47
C GLU A 82 -0.32 -10.90 -6.57
N GLN A 83 0.74 -10.09 -6.52
CA GLN A 83 2.13 -10.48 -6.74
C GLN A 83 2.98 -10.40 -5.48
#